data_AF-A0A952BEG8-F1
#
_entry.id   AF-A0A952BEG8-F1
#
_cell.length_a   1.000
_cell.length_b   1.000
_cell.length_c   1.000
_cell.angle_alpha   90.00
_cell.angle_beta   90.00
_cell.angle_gamma   90.00
#
_symmetry.space_group_name_H-M   'P 1'
#
loop_
_entity.id
_entity.type
_entity.pdbx_description
1 polymer ?
#
loop_
_entity_poly.entity_id
_entity_poly.type
_entity_poly.pdbx_seq_one_letter_code
_entity_poly.pdbx_strand_id
1 'polypeptide(L)'
;MAKKKKATLSSRLKALNKAWKTATPKQGGVGVPDGTYEVRIDSAILEEAKSTSRLQIHWTLAVLTEEYANKMLHKYDGCDKAEDLDWVQGTLETLELEIPDNIADIGPTLEEAQGLLAEVTVQTRDEFTNIYFNDLLADQEEEGEEEEGEEEEGEEEEEEVELEVDDRVSAEIDGEDYEGAITAINTKKGTADVDFDDETSGTHALDELTKLDDEEEGEEEEEGKEEEGEEEESEEYDEDDVKAMNLKELADLIEEEDLKIKTKGVKAPALRKAVIKKLF
;
A
#
# COMPACT_ATOMS: atom_id res chain seq x y z
N MET A 1 16.48 58.09 -13.10
CA MET A 1 15.88 56.96 -12.33
C MET A 1 14.48 57.36 -11.86
N ALA A 2 13.43 56.75 -12.40
CA ALA A 2 12.06 57.09 -12.01
C ALA A 2 11.66 56.37 -10.72
N LYS A 3 11.28 57.11 -9.67
CA LYS A 3 10.75 56.55 -8.42
C LYS A 3 9.37 55.91 -8.71
N LYS A 4 9.26 54.57 -8.62
CA LYS A 4 7.96 53.88 -8.65
C LYS A 4 7.09 54.43 -7.51
N LYS A 5 5.94 55.03 -7.84
CA LYS A 5 4.94 55.45 -6.84
C LYS A 5 4.45 54.21 -6.10
N LYS A 6 4.53 54.21 -4.76
CA LYS A 6 3.97 53.14 -3.93
C LYS A 6 2.44 53.10 -4.14
N ALA A 7 1.92 51.90 -4.38
CA ALA A 7 0.49 51.67 -4.51
C ALA A 7 -0.24 52.10 -3.23
N THR A 8 -1.37 52.78 -3.38
CA THR A 8 -2.18 53.23 -2.24
C THR A 8 -2.95 52.05 -1.64
N LEU A 9 -3.30 52.13 -0.35
CA LEU A 9 -4.12 51.11 0.33
C LEU A 9 -5.38 50.76 -0.48
N SER A 10 -6.06 51.78 -0.99
CA SER A 10 -7.26 51.60 -1.82
C SER A 10 -6.99 50.81 -3.10
N SER A 11 -5.87 51.04 -3.78
CA SER A 11 -5.51 50.24 -4.97
C SER A 11 -5.18 48.78 -4.64
N ARG A 12 -4.59 48.52 -3.46
CA ARG A 12 -4.29 47.14 -3.02
C ARG A 12 -5.57 46.39 -2.66
N LEU A 13 -6.49 47.03 -1.96
CA LEU A 13 -7.80 46.44 -1.62
C LEU A 13 -8.64 46.15 -2.88
N LYS A 14 -8.64 47.06 -3.87
CA LYS A 14 -9.32 46.82 -5.16
C LYS A 14 -8.74 45.63 -5.92
N ALA A 15 -7.43 45.38 -5.84
CA ALA A 15 -6.81 44.22 -6.47
C ALA A 15 -7.23 42.91 -5.79
N LEU A 16 -7.44 42.92 -4.48
CA LEU A 16 -7.86 41.76 -3.69
C LEU A 16 -9.35 41.41 -3.84
N ASN A 17 -10.19 42.34 -4.31
CA ASN A 17 -11.65 42.12 -4.42
C ASN A 17 -12.04 40.92 -5.31
N LYS A 18 -11.25 40.59 -6.32
CA LYS A 18 -11.51 39.40 -7.17
C LYS A 18 -11.22 38.12 -6.39
N ALA A 19 -10.09 38.07 -5.69
CA ALA A 19 -9.69 36.94 -4.86
C ALA A 19 -10.61 36.76 -3.63
N TRP A 20 -11.08 37.86 -3.05
CA TRP A 20 -12.02 37.85 -1.92
C TRP A 20 -13.35 37.19 -2.27
N LYS A 21 -13.88 37.41 -3.48
CA LYS A 21 -15.15 36.82 -3.94
C LYS A 21 -15.08 35.30 -4.13
N THR A 22 -13.88 34.77 -4.37
CA THR A 22 -13.63 33.34 -4.56
C THR A 22 -12.91 32.73 -3.37
N ALA A 23 -12.66 33.51 -2.31
CA ALA A 23 -12.00 33.03 -1.12
C ALA A 23 -13.01 32.21 -0.31
N THR A 24 -12.71 30.93 -0.10
CA THR A 24 -13.46 30.11 0.84
C THR A 24 -13.02 30.50 2.26
N PRO A 25 -13.96 30.82 3.17
CA PRO A 25 -13.62 31.12 4.55
C PRO A 25 -12.93 29.90 5.17
N LYS A 26 -11.67 30.07 5.58
CA LYS A 26 -10.99 29.13 6.45
C LYS A 26 -11.31 29.52 7.89
N GLN A 27 -12.01 28.67 8.63
CA GLN A 27 -12.07 28.81 10.08
C GLN A 27 -10.67 28.50 10.62
N GLY A 28 -10.07 29.44 11.35
CA GLY A 28 -8.94 29.12 12.21
C GLY A 28 -9.49 28.23 13.32
N GLY A 29 -9.36 26.92 13.17
CA GLY A 29 -9.68 25.99 14.24
C GLY A 29 -8.84 26.33 15.45
N VAL A 30 -9.43 26.28 16.64
CA VAL A 30 -8.64 26.17 17.86
C VAL A 30 -7.87 24.86 17.70
N GLY A 31 -6.54 24.96 17.66
CA GLY A 31 -5.65 23.80 17.60
C GLY A 31 -6.03 22.82 18.70
N VAL A 32 -5.68 21.55 18.50
CA VAL A 32 -5.91 20.53 19.52
C VAL A 32 -5.10 20.96 20.76
N PRO A 33 -5.68 20.97 21.99
CA PRO A 33 -4.95 21.38 23.18
C PRO A 33 -3.71 20.51 23.42
N ASP A 34 -2.80 20.99 24.26
CA ASP A 34 -1.68 20.17 24.71
C ASP A 34 -2.18 18.91 25.42
N GLY A 35 -1.64 17.75 25.07
CA GLY A 35 -2.12 16.46 25.55
C GLY A 35 -1.59 15.29 24.73
N THR A 36 -2.04 14.10 25.08
CA THR A 36 -1.76 12.85 24.37
C THR A 36 -2.97 12.44 23.56
N TYR A 37 -2.75 12.01 22.32
CA TYR A 37 -3.80 11.65 21.37
C TYR A 37 -3.44 10.39 20.62
N GLU A 38 -4.45 9.59 20.33
CA GLU A 38 -4.37 8.50 19.36
C GLU A 38 -4.65 9.07 17.98
N VAL A 39 -3.77 8.76 17.02
CA VAL A 39 -3.87 9.27 15.66
C VAL A 39 -3.68 8.15 14.66
N ARG A 40 -4.29 8.31 13.49
CA ARG A 40 -3.93 7.58 12.29
C ARG A 40 -3.04 8.45 11.42
N ILE A 41 -1.94 7.90 10.92
CA ILE A 41 -1.08 8.59 9.94
C ILE A 41 -1.83 8.62 8.60
N ASP A 42 -2.22 9.81 8.16
CA ASP A 42 -2.94 10.01 6.90
C ASP A 42 -1.98 10.12 5.71
N SER A 43 -0.84 10.78 5.90
CA SER A 43 0.22 10.90 4.89
C SER A 43 1.57 11.24 5.52
N ALA A 44 2.66 10.75 4.93
CA ALA A 44 4.02 11.22 5.22
C ALA A 44 4.73 11.54 3.89
N ILE A 45 5.19 12.79 3.72
CA ILE A 45 5.73 13.25 2.43
C ILE A 45 7.01 14.06 2.65
N LEU A 46 8.07 13.73 1.92
CA LEU A 46 9.28 14.55 1.86
C LEU A 46 9.03 15.76 0.94
N GLU A 47 9.05 16.98 1.50
CA GLU A 47 8.80 18.21 0.76
C GLU A 47 9.69 19.38 1.19
N GLU A 48 9.74 20.44 0.38
CA GLU A 48 10.37 21.70 0.76
C GLU A 48 9.34 22.64 1.42
N ALA A 49 9.66 23.13 2.62
CA ALA A 49 8.82 24.07 3.35
C ALA A 49 8.53 25.33 2.53
N LYS A 50 7.25 25.66 2.33
CA LYS A 50 6.81 26.79 1.48
C LYS A 50 7.33 28.17 1.92
N SER A 51 7.63 28.34 3.21
CA SER A 51 8.06 29.61 3.79
C SER A 51 9.59 29.74 3.90
N THR A 52 10.30 28.64 4.10
CA THR A 52 11.74 28.65 4.40
C THR A 52 12.60 27.89 3.39
N SER A 53 12.00 27.16 2.45
CA SER A 53 12.68 26.27 1.49
C SER A 53 13.61 25.27 2.16
N ARG A 54 13.15 24.74 3.30
CA ARG A 54 13.86 23.73 4.09
C ARG A 54 13.33 22.36 3.73
N LEU A 55 14.20 21.38 3.52
CA LEU A 55 13.77 20.01 3.29
C LEU A 55 13.21 19.46 4.60
N GLN A 56 12.01 18.89 4.54
CA GLN A 56 11.31 18.37 5.71
C GLN A 56 10.40 17.21 5.33
N ILE A 57 10.16 16.30 6.27
CA ILE A 57 9.08 15.34 6.18
C ILE A 57 7.84 15.98 6.80
N HIS A 58 6.77 16.08 6.01
CA HIS A 58 5.47 16.54 6.45
C HIS A 58 4.58 15.34 6.76
N TRP A 59 4.27 15.18 8.05
CA TRP A 59 3.31 14.19 8.52
C TRP A 59 1.94 14.86 8.71
N THR A 60 0.91 14.25 8.12
CA THR A 60 -0.49 14.58 8.37
C THR A 60 -1.10 13.46 9.20
N LEU A 61 -1.66 13.82 10.36
CA LEU A 61 -2.17 12.87 11.34
C LEU A 61 -3.64 13.17 11.60
N ALA A 62 -4.51 12.18 11.48
CA ALA A 62 -5.92 12.29 11.81
C ALA A 62 -6.14 11.87 13.26
N VAL A 63 -6.64 12.77 14.10
CA VAL A 63 -6.97 12.46 15.50
C VAL A 63 -8.19 11.53 15.56
N LEU A 64 -8.07 10.45 16.33
CA LEU A 64 -9.09 9.43 16.52
C LEU A 64 -9.96 9.66 17.76
N THR A 65 -9.44 10.38 18.77
CA THR A 65 -10.18 10.68 20.00
C THR A 65 -11.49 11.43 19.71
N GLU A 66 -12.63 10.92 20.19
CA GLU A 66 -13.99 11.43 19.89
C GLU A 66 -14.15 12.96 20.00
N GLU A 67 -13.54 13.59 21.02
CA GLU A 67 -13.64 15.04 21.25
C GLU A 67 -13.02 15.88 20.12
N TYR A 68 -12.03 15.32 19.43
CA TYR A 68 -11.26 15.97 18.37
C TYR A 68 -11.22 15.16 17.09
N ALA A 69 -12.11 14.18 16.94
CA ALA A 69 -12.18 13.30 15.79
C ALA A 69 -12.22 14.11 14.50
N ASN A 70 -11.45 13.66 13.50
CA ASN A 70 -11.29 14.31 12.20
C ASN A 70 -10.52 15.65 12.20
N LYS A 71 -9.91 16.07 13.32
CA LYS A 71 -8.92 17.15 13.28
C LYS A 71 -7.60 16.62 12.73
N MET A 72 -7.02 17.38 11.81
CA MET A 72 -5.70 17.11 11.26
C MET A 72 -4.63 17.82 12.08
N LEU A 73 -3.66 17.04 12.56
CA LEU A 73 -2.41 17.51 13.12
C LEU A 73 -1.33 17.46 12.04
N HIS A 74 -0.41 18.43 12.07
CA HIS A 74 0.69 18.52 11.12
C HIS A 74 2.02 18.57 11.87
N LYS A 75 2.80 17.50 11.76
CA LYS A 75 4.17 17.41 12.31
C LYS A 75 5.16 17.59 11.16
N TYR A 76 6.26 18.26 11.45
CA TYR A 76 7.32 18.54 10.48
C TYR A 76 8.66 18.13 11.07
N ASP A 77 9.37 17.22 10.40
CA ASP A 77 10.74 16.85 10.75
C ASP A 77 11.71 17.45 9.75
N GLY A 78 12.72 18.16 10.24
CA GLY A 78 13.74 18.74 9.36
C GLY A 78 14.67 17.67 8.80
N CYS A 79 15.11 17.85 7.55
CA CYS A 79 16.07 16.96 6.89
C CYS A 79 17.30 17.70 6.35
N ASP A 80 17.46 18.99 6.66
CA ASP A 80 18.53 19.84 6.11
C ASP A 80 19.87 19.70 6.85
N LYS A 81 19.87 19.22 8.09
CA LYS A 81 21.07 19.12 8.93
C LYS A 81 21.21 17.72 9.48
N ALA A 82 22.45 17.30 9.66
CA ALA A 82 22.77 16.00 10.27
C ALA A 82 22.09 15.81 11.64
N GLU A 83 22.07 16.86 12.49
CA GLU A 83 21.41 16.82 13.80
C GLU A 83 19.88 16.62 13.70
N ASP A 84 19.26 17.01 12.59
CA ASP A 84 17.83 16.84 12.38
C ASP A 84 17.51 15.40 11.91
N LEU A 85 18.47 14.72 11.26
CA LEU A 85 18.31 13.34 10.78
C LEU A 85 18.22 12.32 11.92
N ASP A 86 18.90 12.55 13.04
CA ASP A 86 18.78 11.70 14.24
C ASP A 86 17.32 11.63 14.73
N TRP A 87 16.58 12.74 14.61
CA TRP A 87 15.16 12.80 14.96
C TRP A 87 14.25 12.10 13.95
N VAL A 88 14.63 12.13 12.67
CA VAL A 88 13.94 11.39 11.61
C VAL A 88 14.09 9.90 11.86
N GLN A 89 15.32 9.42 12.07
CA GLN A 89 15.60 8.01 12.36
C GLN A 89 14.87 7.56 13.63
N GLY A 90 14.93 8.33 14.71
CA GLY A 90 14.19 8.01 15.93
C GLY A 90 12.66 8.00 15.73
N THR A 91 12.12 8.83 14.82
CA THR A 91 10.71 8.79 14.44
C THR A 91 10.37 7.49 13.70
N LEU A 92 11.22 7.07 12.74
CA LEU A 92 11.04 5.80 12.02
C LEU A 92 11.10 4.61 12.97
N GLU A 93 12.08 4.57 13.89
CA GLU A 93 12.17 3.53 14.92
C GLU A 93 10.92 3.49 15.81
N THR A 94 10.42 4.65 16.23
CA THR A 94 9.20 4.73 17.07
C THR A 94 7.97 4.17 16.35
N LEU A 95 7.93 4.30 15.02
CA LEU A 95 6.86 3.77 14.18
C LEU A 95 7.14 2.32 13.72
N GLU A 96 8.21 1.70 14.22
CA GLU A 96 8.70 0.38 13.81
C GLU A 96 8.93 0.26 12.28
N LEU A 97 9.27 1.38 11.63
CA LEU A 97 9.59 1.46 10.21
C LEU A 97 11.08 1.20 9.97
N GLU A 98 11.40 0.62 8.82
CA GLU A 98 12.78 0.39 8.42
C GLU A 98 13.52 1.71 8.18
N ILE A 99 14.73 1.85 8.73
CA ILE A 99 15.56 3.00 8.45
C ILE A 99 16.37 2.70 7.18
N PRO A 100 16.14 3.42 6.07
CA PRO A 100 16.91 3.19 4.86
C PRO A 100 18.38 3.60 5.05
N ASP A 101 19.29 2.88 4.40
CA ASP A 101 20.72 3.21 4.37
C ASP A 101 21.01 4.61 3.80
N ASN A 102 20.10 5.12 2.97
CA ASN A 102 20.22 6.42 2.32
C ASN A 102 18.89 7.18 2.38
N ILE A 103 18.96 8.43 2.84
CA ILE A 103 17.81 9.33 2.95
C ILE A 103 17.10 9.59 1.62
N ALA A 104 17.78 9.42 0.48
CA ALA A 104 17.17 9.53 -0.84
C ALA A 104 16.10 8.46 -1.10
N ASP A 105 16.21 7.31 -0.42
CA ASP A 105 15.36 6.14 -0.57
C ASP A 105 14.28 6.07 0.51
N ILE A 106 14.06 7.16 1.26
CA ILE A 106 13.04 7.22 2.32
C ILE A 106 11.60 7.20 1.82
N GLY A 107 11.37 7.46 0.52
CA GLY A 107 10.02 7.55 -0.07
C GLY A 107 9.14 6.33 0.25
N PRO A 108 9.56 5.10 -0.13
CA PRO A 108 8.86 3.86 0.21
C PRO A 108 8.55 3.72 1.71
N THR A 109 9.52 3.99 2.59
CA THR A 109 9.32 3.93 4.05
C THR A 109 8.23 4.90 4.53
N LEU A 110 8.14 6.10 3.93
CA LEU A 110 7.08 7.05 4.26
C LEU A 110 5.71 6.59 3.75
N GLU A 111 5.66 5.89 2.61
CA GLU A 111 4.42 5.29 2.11
C GLU A 111 3.92 4.17 3.03
N GLU A 112 4.82 3.33 3.56
CA GLU A 112 4.48 2.27 4.53
C GLU A 112 3.88 2.84 5.83
N ALA A 113 4.29 4.06 6.21
CA ALA A 113 3.76 4.74 7.37
C ALA A 113 2.26 5.07 7.25
N GLN A 114 1.71 5.17 6.04
CA GLN A 114 0.33 5.53 5.81
C GLN A 114 -0.62 4.49 6.43
N GLY A 115 -1.59 4.97 7.20
CA GLY A 115 -2.59 4.17 7.89
C GLY A 115 -2.12 3.55 9.20
N LEU A 116 -0.85 3.71 9.61
CA LEU A 116 -0.43 3.28 10.95
C LEU A 116 -1.16 4.06 12.04
N LEU A 117 -1.46 3.38 13.14
CA LEU A 117 -2.00 3.97 14.36
C LEU A 117 -0.86 4.28 15.31
N ALA A 118 -0.85 5.48 15.89
CA ALA A 118 0.22 5.91 16.79
C ALA A 118 -0.33 6.76 17.94
N GLU A 119 0.36 6.71 19.07
CA GLU A 119 0.16 7.66 20.15
C GLU A 119 1.09 8.87 19.93
N VAL A 120 0.54 10.08 20.02
CA VAL A 120 1.30 11.33 19.89
C VAL A 120 1.08 12.27 21.06
N THR A 121 2.13 13.00 21.43
CA THR A 121 2.05 14.12 22.37
C THR A 121 2.05 15.45 21.62
N VAL A 122 1.00 16.25 21.80
CA VAL A 122 0.93 17.65 21.37
C VAL A 122 1.41 18.53 22.51
N GLN A 123 2.44 19.34 22.26
CA GLN A 123 2.97 20.29 23.24
C GLN A 123 3.22 21.66 22.60
N THR A 124 2.59 22.69 23.14
CA THR A 124 2.76 24.07 22.70
C THR A 124 3.84 24.76 23.54
N ARG A 125 4.87 25.26 22.88
CA ARG A 125 5.93 26.09 23.47
C ARG A 125 5.96 27.44 22.74
N ASP A 126 5.68 28.50 23.48
CA ASP A 126 5.58 29.87 22.96
C ASP A 126 4.55 29.99 21.82
N GLU A 127 5.02 30.21 20.59
CA GLU A 127 4.19 30.35 19.38
C GLU A 127 4.15 29.06 18.53
N PHE A 128 4.81 27.99 18.97
CA PHE A 128 4.99 26.75 18.21
C PHE A 128 4.31 25.57 18.92
N THR A 129 3.56 24.78 18.15
CA THR A 129 3.03 23.49 18.60
C THR A 129 3.91 22.39 18.03
N ASN A 130 4.55 21.62 18.91
CA ASN A 130 5.34 20.45 18.55
C ASN A 130 4.51 19.19 18.78
N ILE A 131 4.72 18.19 17.92
CA ILE A 131 4.08 16.90 18.01
C ILE A 131 5.18 15.86 18.08
N TYR A 132 5.09 14.94 19.03
CA TYR A 132 6.04 13.86 19.24
C TYR A 132 5.32 12.52 19.08
N PHE A 133 5.88 11.61 18.28
CA PHE A 133 5.44 10.22 18.31
C PHE A 133 5.95 9.57 19.59
N ASN A 134 5.09 8.87 20.30
CA ASN A 134 5.43 8.19 21.55
C ASN A 134 5.56 6.69 21.32
N ASP A 135 4.57 6.08 20.65
CA ASP A 135 4.50 4.64 20.47
C ASP A 135 3.64 4.29 19.23
N LEU A 136 3.95 3.15 18.61
CA LEU A 136 3.10 2.55 17.58
C LEU A 136 1.98 1.77 18.27
N LEU A 137 0.74 2.04 17.90
CA LEU A 137 -0.40 1.30 18.42
C LEU A 137 -0.60 0.06 17.56
N ALA A 138 -0.73 -1.10 18.22
CA ALA A 138 -1.11 -2.32 17.52
C ALA A 138 -2.44 -2.09 16.82
N ASP A 139 -2.52 -2.51 15.55
CA ASP A 139 -3.78 -2.53 14.79
C ASP A 139 -4.80 -3.27 15.66
N GLN A 140 -5.73 -2.53 16.24
CA GLN A 140 -6.93 -3.16 16.75
C GLN A 140 -7.65 -3.56 15.47
N GLU A 141 -7.57 -4.85 15.12
CA GLU A 141 -8.50 -5.48 14.18
C GLU A 141 -9.84 -4.79 14.40
N GLU A 142 -10.39 -4.16 13.36
CA GLU A 142 -11.67 -3.47 13.41
C GLU A 142 -12.69 -4.37 14.14
N GLU A 143 -12.89 -4.15 15.44
CA GLU A 143 -14.09 -4.56 16.12
C GLU A 143 -15.17 -3.66 15.55
N GLY A 144 -15.97 -4.27 14.66
CA GLY A 144 -16.87 -3.58 13.78
C GLY A 144 -17.79 -2.57 14.46
N GLU A 145 -17.99 -1.46 13.77
CA GLU A 145 -19.26 -0.77 13.83
C GLU A 145 -20.01 -1.07 12.53
N GLU A 146 -20.95 -2.00 12.63
CA GLU A 146 -22.08 -2.12 11.72
C GLU A 146 -22.84 -0.78 11.74
N GLU A 147 -22.64 0.09 10.75
CA GLU A 147 -23.73 0.98 10.31
C GLU A 147 -24.38 0.34 9.09
N GLU A 148 -25.60 -0.14 9.32
CA GLU A 148 -26.54 -0.65 8.34
C GLU A 148 -26.83 0.38 7.22
N GLY A 149 -26.84 -0.12 5.98
CA GLY A 149 -27.46 0.53 4.82
C GLY A 149 -26.43 1.09 3.83
N GLU A 150 -26.40 0.73 2.56
CA GLU A 150 -27.44 0.20 1.67
C GLU A 150 -26.78 -0.71 0.62
N GLU A 151 -27.58 -1.66 0.14
CA GLU A 151 -27.32 -2.60 -0.95
C GLU A 151 -26.80 -1.88 -2.20
N GLU A 152 -25.67 -2.30 -2.77
CA GLU A 152 -25.47 -2.37 -4.21
C GLU A 152 -24.59 -3.57 -4.55
N GLU A 153 -24.83 -4.09 -5.74
CA GLU A 153 -24.78 -5.48 -6.13
C GLU A 153 -23.35 -5.99 -6.33
N GLY A 154 -23.17 -7.29 -6.08
CA GLY A 154 -21.92 -7.98 -6.33
C GLY A 154 -21.58 -7.96 -7.81
N GLU A 155 -20.44 -7.34 -8.13
CA GLU A 155 -19.70 -7.68 -9.33
C GLU A 155 -18.93 -8.96 -9.00
N GLU A 156 -19.40 -10.08 -9.55
CA GLU A 156 -18.61 -11.30 -9.64
C GLU A 156 -17.39 -10.95 -10.51
N GLU A 157 -16.20 -10.99 -9.91
CA GLU A 157 -14.94 -10.91 -10.65
C GLU A 157 -14.90 -12.13 -11.57
N GLU A 158 -15.11 -11.91 -12.88
CA GLU A 158 -14.82 -12.92 -13.91
C GLU A 158 -13.32 -13.23 -13.82
N GLU A 159 -12.97 -14.44 -13.36
CA GLU A 159 -11.61 -14.97 -13.50
C GLU A 159 -11.24 -14.94 -14.98
N GLU A 160 -10.30 -14.07 -15.37
CA GLU A 160 -9.72 -14.09 -16.72
C GLU A 160 -8.90 -15.37 -16.87
N VAL A 161 -9.54 -16.45 -17.31
CA VAL A 161 -8.86 -17.72 -17.63
C VAL A 161 -7.99 -17.49 -18.88
N GLU A 162 -6.67 -17.50 -18.71
CA GLU A 162 -5.72 -17.40 -19.81
C GLU A 162 -5.75 -18.68 -20.67
N LEU A 163 -6.47 -18.61 -21.79
CA LEU A 163 -6.51 -19.68 -22.80
C LEU A 163 -5.33 -19.56 -23.79
N GLU A 164 -4.68 -20.69 -24.08
CA GLU A 164 -3.57 -20.81 -25.03
C GLU A 164 -3.95 -21.70 -26.24
N VAL A 165 -3.15 -21.61 -27.32
CA VAL A 165 -3.30 -22.53 -28.45
C VAL A 165 -2.90 -23.93 -27.99
N ASP A 166 -3.64 -24.96 -28.43
CA ASP A 166 -3.59 -26.36 -27.99
C ASP A 166 -4.27 -26.66 -26.64
N ASP A 167 -4.84 -25.68 -25.92
CA ASP A 167 -5.68 -25.95 -24.75
C ASP A 167 -6.96 -26.71 -25.16
N ARG A 168 -7.33 -27.73 -24.37
CA ARG A 168 -8.67 -28.35 -24.46
C ARG A 168 -9.70 -27.44 -23.82
N VAL A 169 -10.79 -27.25 -24.53
CA VAL A 169 -11.91 -26.42 -24.10
C VAL A 169 -13.24 -27.08 -24.40
N SER A 170 -14.27 -26.73 -23.64
CA SER A 170 -15.66 -27.01 -23.97
C SER A 170 -16.41 -25.73 -24.34
N ALA A 171 -17.31 -25.83 -25.32
CA ALA A 171 -18.21 -24.76 -25.75
C ALA A 171 -19.65 -25.27 -25.82
N GLU A 172 -20.63 -24.50 -25.29
CA GLU A 172 -22.05 -24.83 -25.43
C GLU A 172 -22.58 -24.31 -26.79
N ILE A 173 -23.04 -25.22 -27.66
CA ILE A 173 -23.62 -24.89 -28.96
C ILE A 173 -25.03 -25.46 -29.02
N ASP A 174 -26.04 -24.59 -29.20
CA ASP A 174 -27.46 -24.98 -29.26
C ASP A 174 -27.95 -25.77 -28.01
N GLY A 175 -27.32 -25.55 -26.85
CA GLY A 175 -27.66 -26.20 -25.58
C GLY A 175 -27.05 -27.59 -25.38
N GLU A 176 -26.04 -27.94 -26.19
CA GLU A 176 -25.21 -29.14 -26.05
C GLU A 176 -23.74 -28.73 -25.93
N ASP A 177 -22.99 -29.36 -25.03
CA ASP A 177 -21.56 -29.10 -24.83
C ASP A 177 -20.71 -29.88 -25.84
N TYR A 178 -19.79 -29.19 -26.50
CA TYR A 178 -18.83 -29.76 -27.44
C TYR A 178 -17.41 -29.52 -26.95
N GLU A 179 -16.61 -30.58 -26.91
CA GLU A 179 -15.20 -30.53 -26.52
C GLU A 179 -14.30 -30.45 -27.75
N GLY A 180 -13.22 -29.67 -27.65
CA GLY A 180 -12.28 -29.48 -28.73
C GLY A 180 -10.98 -28.86 -28.28
N ALA A 181 -10.06 -28.68 -29.21
CA ALA A 181 -8.78 -28.01 -28.96
C ALA A 181 -8.72 -26.66 -29.67
N ILE A 182 -8.17 -25.65 -28.99
CA ILE A 182 -7.94 -24.34 -29.62
C ILE A 182 -6.83 -24.45 -30.65
N THR A 183 -7.14 -24.11 -31.90
CA THR A 183 -6.17 -24.13 -33.00
C THR A 183 -5.59 -22.75 -33.32
N ALA A 184 -6.30 -21.67 -32.97
CA ALA A 184 -5.80 -20.30 -33.11
C ALA A 184 -6.54 -19.32 -32.18
N ILE A 185 -5.83 -18.31 -31.66
CA ILE A 185 -6.42 -17.27 -30.81
C ILE A 185 -6.25 -15.89 -31.45
N ASN A 186 -7.32 -15.10 -31.43
CA ASN A 186 -7.32 -13.70 -31.84
C ASN A 186 -7.66 -12.78 -30.67
N THR A 187 -6.64 -12.46 -29.87
CA THR A 187 -6.76 -11.59 -28.68
C THR A 187 -7.29 -10.18 -28.99
N LYS A 188 -7.14 -9.68 -30.22
CA LYS A 188 -7.69 -8.36 -30.63
C LYS A 188 -9.20 -8.39 -30.84
N LYS A 189 -9.77 -9.56 -31.11
CA LYS A 189 -11.21 -9.75 -31.34
C LYS A 189 -11.90 -10.50 -30.22
N GLY A 190 -11.15 -11.04 -29.25
CA GLY A 190 -11.69 -11.84 -28.16
C GLY A 190 -12.24 -13.19 -28.63
N THR A 191 -11.66 -13.79 -29.68
CA THR A 191 -12.19 -15.03 -30.27
C THR A 191 -11.10 -16.08 -30.47
N ALA A 192 -11.45 -17.36 -30.39
CA ALA A 192 -10.60 -18.49 -30.72
C ALA A 192 -11.24 -19.39 -31.78
N ASP A 193 -10.41 -19.98 -32.63
CA ASP A 193 -10.82 -21.04 -33.57
C ASP A 193 -10.60 -22.39 -32.87
N VAL A 194 -11.69 -23.14 -32.68
CA VAL A 194 -11.69 -24.44 -31.99
C VAL A 194 -11.99 -25.53 -33.02
N ASP A 195 -11.20 -26.61 -32.98
CA ASP A 195 -11.48 -27.84 -33.72
C ASP A 195 -12.10 -28.84 -32.73
N PHE A 196 -13.38 -29.14 -32.91
CA PHE A 196 -14.13 -30.04 -32.02
C PHE A 196 -13.94 -31.49 -32.45
N ASP A 197 -14.00 -32.39 -31.47
CA ASP A 197 -13.75 -33.82 -31.66
C ASP A 197 -14.76 -34.51 -32.63
N ASP A 198 -15.90 -33.88 -32.92
CA ASP A 198 -16.92 -34.33 -33.89
C ASP A 198 -16.62 -33.88 -35.35
N GLU A 199 -15.35 -33.66 -35.70
CA GLU A 199 -14.88 -33.24 -37.04
C GLU A 199 -15.47 -31.89 -37.54
N THR A 200 -15.93 -31.04 -36.61
CA THR A 200 -16.48 -29.71 -36.90
C THR A 200 -15.58 -28.64 -36.28
N SER A 201 -15.22 -27.60 -37.03
CA SER A 201 -14.46 -26.46 -36.51
C SER A 201 -15.26 -25.16 -36.58
N GLY A 202 -15.03 -24.27 -35.62
CA GLY A 202 -15.78 -23.02 -35.47
C GLY A 202 -14.97 -21.93 -34.76
N THR A 203 -15.32 -20.67 -35.02
CA THR A 203 -14.79 -19.51 -34.29
C THR A 203 -15.74 -19.17 -33.15
N HIS A 204 -15.26 -19.19 -31.91
CA HIS A 204 -16.01 -18.94 -30.69
C HIS A 204 -15.43 -17.75 -29.91
N ALA A 205 -16.24 -17.08 -29.11
CA ALA A 205 -15.76 -16.03 -28.22
C ALA A 205 -14.98 -16.66 -27.05
N LEU A 206 -13.92 -16.00 -26.57
CA LEU A 206 -13.09 -16.55 -25.49
C LEU A 206 -13.88 -16.74 -24.18
N ASP A 207 -14.87 -15.89 -23.94
CA ASP A 207 -15.81 -15.95 -22.82
C ASP A 207 -16.82 -17.11 -22.92
N GLU A 208 -16.99 -17.71 -24.10
CA GLU A 208 -17.86 -18.88 -24.31
C GLU A 208 -17.10 -20.21 -24.16
N LEU A 209 -15.78 -20.17 -23.92
CA LEU A 209 -14.92 -21.34 -23.82
C LEU A 209 -14.52 -21.59 -22.37
N THR A 210 -14.74 -22.82 -21.91
CA THR A 210 -14.29 -23.26 -20.59
C THR A 210 -13.08 -24.16 -20.76
N LYS A 211 -11.95 -23.84 -20.11
CA LYS A 211 -10.75 -24.68 -20.13
C LYS A 211 -11.03 -26.01 -19.42
N LEU A 212 -10.71 -27.12 -20.08
CA LEU A 212 -10.77 -28.44 -19.49
C LEU A 212 -9.36 -28.79 -18.98
N ASP A 213 -9.19 -28.75 -17.66
CA ASP A 213 -7.98 -29.30 -17.03
C ASP A 213 -8.04 -30.83 -17.11
N ASP A 214 -7.19 -31.41 -17.96
CA ASP A 214 -7.02 -32.87 -18.06
C ASP A 214 -6.33 -33.40 -16.78
N GLU A 215 -7.10 -33.66 -15.72
CA GLU A 215 -6.71 -34.56 -14.63
C GLU A 215 -7.07 -36.02 -15.00
N GLU A 216 -6.14 -36.76 -15.62
CA GLU A 216 -5.62 -38.07 -15.12
C GLU A 216 -4.93 -38.94 -16.20
N GLU A 217 -3.77 -39.47 -15.77
CA GLU A 217 -3.11 -40.74 -16.12
C GLU A 217 -2.53 -40.98 -17.53
N GLY A 218 -1.20 -41.13 -17.56
CA GLY A 218 -0.48 -41.81 -18.64
C GLY A 218 1.03 -41.89 -18.38
N GLU A 219 1.45 -42.94 -17.67
CA GLU A 219 2.85 -43.38 -17.51
C GLU A 219 3.61 -43.45 -18.87
N GLU A 220 4.88 -43.03 -18.89
CA GLU A 220 6.05 -43.85 -19.28
C GLU A 220 7.32 -42.99 -19.52
N GLU A 221 8.33 -43.27 -18.67
CA GLU A 221 9.79 -43.37 -18.92
C GLU A 221 10.54 -42.26 -19.68
N GLU A 222 11.50 -41.64 -18.98
CA GLU A 222 12.97 -41.72 -19.22
C GLU A 222 13.46 -40.38 -19.82
N GLU A 223 14.49 -39.66 -19.37
CA GLU A 223 15.80 -40.06 -18.86
C GLU A 223 16.40 -38.91 -18.02
N GLY A 224 17.10 -39.32 -16.96
CA GLY A 224 18.14 -38.64 -16.20
C GLY A 224 18.51 -37.19 -16.50
N LYS A 225 18.36 -36.35 -15.47
CA LYS A 225 19.43 -35.45 -15.07
C LYS A 225 19.58 -35.48 -13.55
N GLU A 226 20.79 -35.82 -13.15
CA GLU A 226 21.28 -35.85 -11.78
C GLU A 226 21.07 -34.46 -11.15
N GLU A 227 20.15 -34.35 -10.19
CA GLU A 227 20.15 -33.25 -9.22
C GLU A 227 21.24 -33.57 -8.20
N GLU A 228 22.36 -32.85 -8.32
CA GLU A 228 23.26 -32.66 -7.20
C GLU A 228 22.47 -31.86 -6.15
N GLY A 229 22.07 -32.55 -5.08
CA GLY A 229 21.54 -31.91 -3.89
C GLY A 229 22.62 -31.00 -3.33
N GLU A 230 22.40 -29.69 -3.49
CA GLU A 230 23.02 -28.71 -2.62
C GLU A 230 22.27 -28.83 -1.28
N GLU A 231 22.98 -29.36 -0.28
CA GLU A 231 22.57 -29.26 1.12
C GLU A 231 22.49 -27.76 1.44
N GLU A 232 21.29 -27.20 1.43
CA GLU A 232 21.07 -25.84 1.91
C GLU A 232 21.48 -25.81 3.39
N GLU A 233 22.61 -25.17 3.66
CA GLU A 233 22.99 -24.70 4.98
C GLU A 233 21.84 -23.81 5.44
N SER A 234 21.01 -24.30 6.36
CA SER A 234 20.01 -23.48 7.04
C SER A 234 20.78 -22.33 7.71
N GLU A 235 20.73 -21.15 7.12
CA GLU A 235 21.28 -19.94 7.72
C GLU A 235 20.44 -19.70 8.99
N GLU A 236 21.06 -19.91 10.15
CA GLU A 236 20.41 -19.69 11.44
C GLU A 236 20.19 -18.18 11.59
N TYR A 237 19.01 -17.70 11.21
CA TYR A 237 18.60 -16.31 11.40
C TYR A 237 18.54 -15.97 12.88
N ASP A 238 19.05 -14.80 13.26
CA ASP A 238 18.84 -14.23 14.59
C ASP A 238 17.71 -13.17 14.60
N GLU A 239 17.34 -12.69 15.79
CA GLU A 239 16.24 -11.74 15.94
C GLU A 239 16.53 -10.39 15.25
N ASP A 240 17.81 -10.02 15.13
CA ASP A 240 18.22 -8.77 14.48
C ASP A 240 18.20 -8.90 12.96
N ASP A 241 18.50 -10.09 12.41
CA ASP A 241 18.32 -10.40 10.99
C ASP A 241 16.85 -10.24 10.57
N VAL A 242 15.92 -10.83 11.32
CA VAL A 242 14.48 -10.73 11.02
C VAL A 242 13.95 -9.29 11.13
N LYS A 243 14.53 -8.47 12.01
CA LYS A 243 14.16 -7.04 12.13
C LYS A 243 14.59 -6.22 10.91
N ALA A 244 15.68 -6.61 10.26
CA ALA A 244 16.20 -5.93 9.08
C ALA A 244 15.51 -6.36 7.77
N MET A 245 14.80 -7.49 7.77
CA MET A 245 14.14 -8.02 6.57
C MET A 245 13.00 -7.14 6.06
N ASN A 246 12.93 -6.94 4.75
CA ASN A 246 11.83 -6.27 4.08
C ASN A 246 10.61 -7.21 3.91
N LEU A 247 9.49 -6.67 3.41
CA LEU A 247 8.23 -7.43 3.28
C LEU A 247 8.38 -8.72 2.44
N LYS A 248 9.21 -8.68 1.39
CA LYS A 248 9.43 -9.84 0.52
C LYS A 248 10.28 -10.88 1.23
N GLU A 249 11.38 -10.47 1.85
CA GLU A 249 12.27 -11.36 2.61
C GLU A 249 11.53 -12.05 3.77
N LEU A 250 10.61 -11.34 4.44
CA LEU A 250 9.76 -11.93 5.47
C LEU A 250 8.76 -12.94 4.91
N ALA A 251 8.21 -12.69 3.72
CA ALA A 251 7.30 -13.62 3.07
C ALA A 251 8.03 -14.90 2.62
N ASP A 252 9.24 -14.73 2.06
CA ASP A 252 10.11 -15.83 1.66
C ASP A 252 10.50 -16.67 2.90
N LEU A 253 10.94 -16.04 4.00
CA LEU A 253 11.26 -16.72 5.26
C LEU A 253 10.05 -17.47 5.88
N ILE A 254 8.84 -16.90 5.76
CA ILE A 254 7.61 -17.55 6.23
C ILE A 254 7.33 -18.84 5.44
N GLU A 255 7.59 -18.84 4.14
CA GLU A 255 7.41 -20.01 3.27
C GLU A 255 8.50 -21.07 3.52
N GLU A 256 9.75 -20.63 3.65
CA GLU A 256 10.92 -21.49 3.91
C GLU A 256 10.80 -22.24 5.25
N GLU A 257 10.39 -21.53 6.31
CA GLU A 257 10.24 -22.09 7.66
C GLU A 257 8.84 -22.69 7.93
N ASP A 258 7.97 -22.80 6.91
CA ASP A 258 6.56 -23.25 7.00
C ASP A 258 5.80 -22.59 8.17
N LEU A 259 5.99 -21.27 8.33
CA LEU A 259 5.36 -20.50 9.40
C LEU A 259 3.89 -20.25 9.04
N LYS A 260 2.98 -20.72 9.90
CA LYS A 260 1.52 -20.47 9.76
C LYS A 260 1.15 -19.02 10.10
N ILE A 261 1.63 -18.06 9.30
CA ILE A 261 1.42 -16.62 9.41
C ILE A 261 0.73 -16.14 8.12
N LYS A 262 -0.29 -15.29 8.24
CA LYS A 262 -0.92 -14.68 7.06
C LYS A 262 -0.01 -13.57 6.52
N THR A 263 0.34 -13.65 5.25
CA THR A 263 1.19 -12.65 4.56
C THR A 263 0.37 -11.63 3.77
N LYS A 264 -0.76 -12.05 3.19
CA LYS A 264 -1.59 -11.19 2.33
C LYS A 264 -2.20 -10.01 3.12
N GLY A 265 -1.87 -8.79 2.71
CA GLY A 265 -2.41 -7.54 3.29
C GLY A 265 -1.81 -7.13 4.63
N VAL A 266 -0.80 -7.85 5.14
CA VAL A 266 -0.15 -7.54 6.41
C VAL A 266 1.08 -6.67 6.15
N LYS A 267 1.22 -5.57 6.90
CA LYS A 267 2.36 -4.66 6.78
C LYS A 267 3.63 -5.27 7.38
N ALA A 268 4.79 -4.86 6.85
CA ALA A 268 6.09 -5.39 7.28
C ALA A 268 6.31 -5.37 8.80
N PRO A 269 5.99 -4.30 9.57
CA PRO A 269 6.21 -4.30 11.02
C PRO A 269 5.40 -5.38 11.76
N ALA A 270 4.14 -5.56 11.37
CA ALA A 270 3.27 -6.60 11.93
C ALA A 270 3.77 -8.00 11.56
N LEU A 271 4.26 -8.16 10.34
CA LEU A 271 4.81 -9.43 9.85
C LEU A 271 6.14 -9.78 10.56
N ARG A 272 7.08 -8.83 10.70
CA ARG A 272 8.33 -8.98 11.49
C ARG A 272 8.04 -9.49 12.89
N LYS A 273 7.11 -8.84 13.57
CA LYS A 273 6.71 -9.21 14.94
C LYS A 273 6.10 -10.61 15.03
N ALA A 274 5.32 -11.00 14.03
CA ALA A 274 4.74 -12.34 13.96
C ALA A 274 5.79 -13.42 13.72
N VAL A 275 6.76 -13.16 12.83
CA VAL A 275 7.87 -14.07 12.51
C VAL A 275 8.79 -14.24 13.72
N ILE A 276 9.24 -13.15 14.34
CA ILE A 276 10.08 -13.18 15.55
C ILE A 276 9.43 -14.03 16.64
N LYS A 277 8.13 -13.84 16.89
CA LYS A 277 7.38 -14.61 17.91
C LYS A 277 7.26 -16.11 17.62
N LYS A 278 7.47 -16.53 16.36
CA LYS A 278 7.38 -17.93 15.95
C LYS A 278 8.74 -18.62 15.93
N LEU A 279 9.78 -17.90 15.53
CA LEU A 279 11.14 -18.43 15.42
C LEU A 279 11.92 -18.38 16.75
N PHE A 280 11.62 -17.43 17.65
CA PHE A 280 12.32 -17.21 18.93
C PHE A 280 11.39 -17.24 20.15
#